data_AF-A0AA88EKI7-F1
#
_entry.id   AF-A0AA88EKI7-F1
#
_cell.length_a   1.000
_cell.length_b   1.000
_cell.length_c   1.000
_cell.angle_alpha   90.00
_cell.angle_beta   90.00
_cell.angle_gamma   90.00
#
_symmetry.space_group_name_H-M   'P 1'
#
loop_
_entity.id
_entity.type
_entity.pdbx_description
1 polymer ?
#
loop_
_entity_poly.entity_id
_entity_poly.type
_entity_poly.pdbx_seq_one_letter_code
_entity_poly.pdbx_strand_id
1 'polypeptide(L)'
;MSVTREHYDEFNNFRQGNLSVTEAVKRFNQLARLCPHMVPNEQERLRRMIGMLKPEIAVIVDSGTAPPTTTAECVKCALRAEYHLNKQKESQSRQNEVPKNNNNNQNRGNFGNQGRSQG
;
A
#
# COMPACT_ATOMS: atom_id res chain seq x y z
N MET A 1 1.59 -2.59 40.50
CA MET A 1 0.61 -2.78 39.41
C MET A 1 0.86 -1.71 38.36
N SER A 2 1.57 -2.04 37.27
CA SER A 2 1.97 -1.06 36.23
C SER A 2 1.34 -1.39 34.87
N VAL A 3 0.21 -2.10 34.88
CA VAL A 3 -0.52 -2.57 33.69
C VAL A 3 -0.95 -1.40 32.79
N THR A 4 -1.10 -0.19 33.35
CA THR A 4 -1.45 1.01 32.59
C THR A 4 -0.30 1.52 31.71
N ARG A 5 0.95 1.35 32.12
CA ARG A 5 2.11 1.92 31.40
C ARG A 5 2.55 1.07 30.21
N GLU A 6 2.48 -0.25 30.35
CA GLU A 6 2.85 -1.19 29.27
C GLU A 6 1.88 -1.11 28.10
N HIS A 7 0.57 -1.13 28.36
CA HIS A 7 -0.44 -0.95 27.31
C HIS A 7 -0.39 0.44 26.68
N TYR A 8 -0.02 1.47 27.44
CA TYR A 8 0.18 2.82 26.91
C TYR A 8 1.32 2.86 25.89
N ASP A 9 2.47 2.28 26.25
CA ASP A 9 3.62 2.23 25.37
C ASP A 9 3.32 1.40 24.11
N GLU A 10 2.68 0.24 24.29
CA GLU A 10 2.23 -0.61 23.19
C GLU A 10 1.27 0.15 22.26
N PHE A 11 0.28 0.88 22.82
CA PHE A 11 -0.63 1.70 22.01
C PHE A 11 0.12 2.79 21.25
N ASN A 12 1.02 3.52 21.91
CA ASN A 12 1.72 4.66 21.34
C ASN A 12 2.66 4.25 20.19
N ASN A 13 3.33 3.11 20.37
CA ASN A 13 4.28 2.56 19.41
C ASN A 13 3.61 1.62 18.39
N PHE A 14 2.30 1.34 18.52
CA PHE A 14 1.59 0.48 17.59
C PHE A 14 1.62 1.03 16.17
N ARG A 15 2.11 0.20 15.24
CA ARG A 15 2.10 0.46 13.79
C ARG A 15 1.61 -0.80 13.08
N GLN A 16 0.94 -0.61 11.94
CA GLN A 16 0.39 -1.69 11.12
C GLN A 16 1.49 -2.71 10.74
N GLY A 17 2.71 -2.26 10.44
CA GLY A 17 3.83 -3.15 10.14
C GLY A 17 3.50 -4.07 8.96
N ASN A 18 3.59 -5.39 9.16
CA ASN A 18 3.26 -6.38 8.14
C ASN A 18 1.79 -6.85 8.16
N LEU A 19 0.98 -6.36 9.10
CA LEU A 19 -0.42 -6.75 9.23
C LEU A 19 -1.26 -6.18 8.07
N SER A 20 -2.34 -6.88 7.75
CA SER A 20 -3.42 -6.32 6.92
C SER A 20 -4.10 -5.15 7.66
N VAL A 21 -4.77 -4.25 6.92
CA VAL A 21 -5.53 -3.15 7.52
C VAL A 21 -6.57 -3.68 8.52
N THR A 22 -7.25 -4.77 8.19
CA THR A 22 -8.26 -5.40 9.06
C THR A 22 -7.67 -5.86 10.39
N GLU A 23 -6.52 -6.55 10.37
CA GLU A 23 -5.85 -7.02 11.58
C GLU A 23 -5.32 -5.88 12.43
N ALA A 24 -4.73 -4.86 11.80
CA ALA A 24 -4.24 -3.68 12.49
C ALA A 24 -5.38 -2.91 13.18
N VAL A 25 -6.51 -2.73 12.51
CA VAL A 25 -7.71 -2.11 13.10
C VAL A 25 -8.24 -2.93 14.28
N LYS A 26 -8.27 -4.26 14.17
CA LYS A 26 -8.69 -5.13 15.28
C LYS A 26 -7.77 -4.97 16.50
N ARG A 27 -6.45 -4.99 16.31
CA ARG A 27 -5.45 -4.76 17.37
C ARG A 27 -5.57 -3.36 17.98
N PHE A 28 -5.69 -2.33 17.16
CA PHE A 28 -5.90 -0.96 17.62
C PHE A 28 -7.15 -0.82 18.48
N ASN A 29 -8.26 -1.44 18.07
CA ASN A 29 -9.50 -1.41 18.86
C ASN A 29 -9.36 -2.15 20.20
N GLN A 30 -8.56 -3.22 20.27
CA GLN A 30 -8.26 -3.88 21.54
C GLN A 30 -7.45 -2.96 22.45
N LEU A 31 -6.39 -2.35 21.94
CA LEU A 31 -5.56 -1.41 22.70
C LEU A 31 -6.36 -0.16 23.13
N ALA A 32 -7.27 0.32 22.28
CA ALA A 32 -8.12 1.49 22.57
C ALA A 32 -9.07 1.22 23.74
N ARG A 33 -9.53 -0.03 23.89
CA ARG A 33 -10.36 -0.44 25.05
C ARG A 33 -9.55 -0.50 26.34
N LEU A 34 -8.26 -0.83 26.26
CA LEU A 34 -7.35 -0.87 27.40
C LEU A 34 -6.85 0.53 27.79
N CYS A 35 -6.75 1.43 26.81
CA CYS A 35 -6.25 2.79 26.98
C CYS A 35 -7.27 3.84 26.48
N PRO A 36 -8.49 3.94 27.08
CA PRO A 36 -9.52 4.86 26.60
C PRO A 36 -9.09 6.33 26.67
N HIS A 37 -8.20 6.68 27.61
CA HIS A 37 -7.61 8.01 27.73
C HIS A 37 -6.71 8.40 26.54
N MET A 38 -6.24 7.44 25.73
CA MET A 38 -5.47 7.71 24.52
C MET A 38 -6.33 8.09 23.32
N VAL A 39 -7.62 7.76 23.37
CA VAL A 39 -8.59 8.05 22.31
C VAL A 39 -9.85 8.69 22.93
N PRO A 40 -9.70 9.85 23.59
CA PRO A 40 -10.77 10.46 24.39
C PRO A 40 -11.97 10.91 23.54
N ASN A 41 -11.77 11.14 22.24
CA ASN A 41 -12.80 11.53 21.30
C ASN A 41 -12.52 10.93 19.91
N GLU A 42 -13.50 11.04 19.00
CA GLU A 42 -13.38 10.46 17.66
C GLU A 42 -12.26 11.09 16.82
N GLN A 43 -12.00 12.39 16.97
CA GLN A 43 -10.94 13.09 16.24
C GLN A 43 -9.55 12.56 16.62
N GLU A 44 -9.27 12.39 17.90
CA GLU A 44 -8.03 11.80 18.38
C GLU A 44 -7.92 10.33 17.98
N ARG A 45 -9.04 9.59 18.00
CA ARG A 45 -9.09 8.21 17.52
C ARG A 45 -8.70 8.14 16.04
N LEU A 46 -9.23 9.02 15.21
CA LEU A 46 -8.93 9.13 13.79
C LEU A 46 -7.47 9.45 13.55
N ARG A 47 -6.96 10.50 14.20
CA ARG A 47 -5.55 10.92 14.07
C ARG A 47 -4.60 9.76 14.38
N ARG A 48 -4.86 9.03 15.47
CA ARG A 48 -4.04 7.87 15.84
C ARG A 48 -4.24 6.69 14.89
N MET A 49 -5.46 6.49 14.39
CA MET A 49 -5.76 5.45 13.40
C MET A 49 -5.03 5.71 12.08
N ILE A 50 -4.96 6.95 11.61
CA ILE A 50 -4.17 7.32 10.43
C ILE A 50 -2.68 7.11 10.71
N GLY A 51 -2.20 7.57 11.87
CA GLY A 51 -0.79 7.45 12.27
C GLY A 51 -0.29 6.01 12.48
N MET A 52 -1.17 5.05 12.78
CA MET A 52 -0.79 3.64 12.89
C MET A 52 -0.66 2.96 11.51
N LEU A 53 -1.31 3.46 10.46
CA LEU A 53 -1.30 2.82 9.14
C LEU A 53 0.09 2.89 8.51
N LYS A 54 0.35 2.01 7.54
CA LYS A 54 1.56 2.12 6.71
C LYS A 54 1.62 3.51 6.07
N PRO A 55 2.82 4.13 5.93
CA PRO A 55 2.95 5.45 5.31
C PRO A 55 2.28 5.54 3.94
N GLU A 56 2.43 4.52 3.09
CA GLU A 56 1.79 4.44 1.77
C GLU A 56 0.25 4.56 1.85
N ILE A 57 -0.36 3.94 2.86
CA ILE A 57 -1.82 3.95 3.07
C ILE A 57 -2.24 5.25 3.77
N ALA A 58 -1.48 5.69 4.77
CA ALA A 58 -1.76 6.90 5.55
C ALA A 58 -1.82 8.13 4.64
N VAL A 59 -0.88 8.29 3.71
CA VAL A 59 -0.88 9.38 2.72
C VAL A 59 -2.15 9.34 1.86
N ILE A 60 -2.57 8.17 1.38
CA ILE A 60 -3.78 8.04 0.56
C ILE A 60 -5.04 8.40 1.37
N VAL A 61 -5.11 7.99 2.63
CA VAL A 61 -6.25 8.28 3.52
C VAL A 61 -6.30 9.75 3.91
N ASP A 62 -5.15 10.36 4.21
CA ASP A 62 -5.04 11.74 4.69
C ASP A 62 -5.14 12.77 3.55
N SER A 63 -4.52 12.49 2.39
CA SER A 63 -4.47 13.39 1.23
C SER A 63 -5.69 13.27 0.29
N GLY A 64 -6.72 12.50 0.67
CA GLY A 64 -7.93 12.35 -0.13
C GLY A 64 -8.74 13.66 -0.24
N THR A 65 -9.63 13.76 -1.25
CA THR A 65 -10.49 14.93 -1.50
C THR A 65 -11.35 15.32 -0.29
N ALA A 66 -11.67 14.35 0.56
CA ALA A 66 -12.31 14.57 1.85
C ALA A 66 -11.61 13.69 2.90
N PRO A 67 -10.91 14.28 3.89
CA PRO A 67 -10.34 13.51 4.98
C PRO A 67 -11.46 12.81 5.77
N PRO A 68 -11.22 11.60 6.29
CA PRO A 68 -12.24 10.85 7.00
C PRO A 68 -12.66 11.58 8.28
N THR A 69 -13.95 11.85 8.41
CA THR A 69 -14.54 12.49 9.61
C THR A 69 -14.99 11.50 10.65
N THR A 70 -15.08 10.20 10.30
CA THR A 70 -15.47 9.11 11.20
C THR A 70 -14.52 7.94 11.09
N THR A 71 -14.39 7.18 12.18
CA THR A 71 -13.53 5.99 12.23
C THR A 71 -13.87 4.99 11.12
N ALA A 72 -15.15 4.83 10.80
CA ALA A 72 -15.62 3.90 9.77
C ALA A 72 -15.15 4.32 8.36
N GLU A 73 -15.21 5.61 8.04
CA GLU A 73 -14.72 6.11 6.75
C GLU A 73 -13.20 5.93 6.63
N CYS A 74 -12.44 6.19 7.69
CA CYS A 74 -11.00 5.93 7.72
C CYS A 74 -10.68 4.47 7.39
N VAL A 75 -11.39 3.52 8.01
CA VAL A 75 -11.19 2.08 7.75
C VAL A 75 -11.54 1.73 6.31
N LYS A 76 -12.65 2.23 5.76
CA LYS A 76 -13.03 1.99 4.36
C LYS A 76 -11.99 2.53 3.39
N CYS A 77 -11.48 3.75 3.62
CA CYS A 77 -10.43 4.35 2.80
C CYS A 77 -9.14 3.53 2.88
N ALA A 78 -8.73 3.12 4.08
CA ALA A 78 -7.54 2.29 4.29
C ALA A 78 -7.63 0.93 3.58
N LEU A 79 -8.79 0.27 3.63
CA LEU A 79 -9.03 -1.00 2.94
C LEU A 79 -8.95 -0.84 1.41
N ARG A 80 -9.52 0.23 0.85
CA ARG A 80 -9.42 0.53 -0.58
C ARG A 80 -7.96 0.79 -0.98
N ALA A 81 -7.24 1.59 -0.19
CA ALA A 81 -5.83 1.87 -0.43
C ALA A 81 -4.97 0.59 -0.42
N GLU A 82 -5.16 -0.28 0.58
CA GLU A 82 -4.46 -1.57 0.65
C GLU A 82 -4.75 -2.46 -0.57
N TYR A 83 -6.01 -2.54 -0.99
CA TYR A 83 -6.40 -3.29 -2.19
C TYR A 83 -5.69 -2.78 -3.45
N HIS A 84 -5.69 -1.46 -3.67
CA HIS A 84 -5.05 -0.87 -4.86
C HIS A 84 -3.52 -1.02 -4.84
N LEU A 85 -2.88 -0.86 -3.68
CA LEU A 85 -1.44 -1.05 -3.53
C LEU A 85 -1.04 -2.51 -3.79
N ASN A 86 -1.79 -3.48 -3.26
CA ASN A 86 -1.52 -4.90 -3.52
C ASN A 86 -1.69 -5.26 -5.00
N LYS A 87 -2.73 -4.74 -5.66
CA LYS A 87 -2.95 -4.96 -7.10
C LYS A 87 -1.84 -4.36 -7.96
N GLN A 88 -1.32 -3.17 -7.60
CA GLN A 88 -0.19 -2.55 -8.28
C GLN A 88 1.11 -3.36 -8.08
N LYS A 89 1.38 -3.84 -6.86
CA LYS A 89 2.53 -4.70 -6.55
C LYS A 89 2.50 -6.00 -7.35
N GLU A 90 1.33 -6.65 -7.46
CA GLU A 90 1.15 -7.86 -8.28
C GLU A 90 1.32 -7.60 -9.79
N SER A 91 0.90 -6.43 -10.28
CA SER A 91 1.06 -6.07 -11.69
C SER A 91 2.53 -5.78 -12.04
N GLN A 92 3.28 -5.14 -11.13
CA GLN A 92 4.71 -4.85 -11.32
C GLN A 92 5.59 -6.10 -11.22
N SER A 93 5.29 -7.03 -10.30
CA SER A 93 6.06 -8.27 -10.21
C SER A 93 5.97 -9.08 -11.49
N ARG A 94 4.79 -9.17 -12.11
CA ARG A 94 4.59 -9.86 -13.40
C ARG A 94 5.33 -9.20 -14.57
N GLN A 95 5.56 -7.89 -14.53
CA GLN A 95 6.19 -7.15 -15.63
C GLN A 95 7.73 -7.18 -15.57
N ASN A 96 8.30 -7.42 -14.38
CA ASN A 96 9.75 -7.58 -14.20
C ASN A 96 10.27 -8.99 -14.58
N GLU A 97 9.40 -9.95 -14.86
CA GLU A 97 9.75 -11.33 -15.24
C GLU A 97 9.78 -11.59 -16.76
N VAL A 98 9.88 -10.55 -17.60
CA VAL A 98 10.10 -10.73 -19.04
C VAL A 98 11.61 -10.58 -19.34
N PRO A 99 12.38 -11.68 -19.51
CA PRO A 99 13.75 -11.56 -19.94
C PRO A 99 13.79 -10.97 -21.35
N LYS A 100 14.49 -9.84 -21.51
CA LYS A 100 14.88 -9.27 -22.82
C LYS A 100 15.85 -10.24 -23.50
N ASN A 101 15.33 -11.28 -24.14
CA ASN A 101 16.11 -12.13 -25.05
C ASN A 101 16.35 -11.36 -26.35
N ASN A 102 17.39 -10.53 -26.36
CA ASN A 102 17.78 -9.74 -27.51
C ASN A 102 18.63 -10.60 -28.47
N ASN A 103 17.99 -11.53 -29.17
CA ASN A 103 18.64 -12.34 -30.21
C ASN A 103 18.58 -11.61 -31.54
N ASN A 104 19.47 -10.63 -31.72
CA ASN A 104 19.68 -9.97 -33.00
C ASN A 104 20.74 -10.75 -33.79
N ASN A 105 20.32 -11.85 -34.39
CA ASN A 105 21.11 -12.54 -35.40
C ASN A 105 20.20 -13.17 -36.45
N GLN A 106 19.97 -12.46 -37.56
CA GLN A 106 19.82 -13.10 -38.87
C GLN A 106 20.51 -12.27 -39.94
N ASN A 107 21.79 -12.57 -40.12
CA ASN A 107 22.46 -12.47 -41.40
C ASN A 107 21.98 -13.61 -42.32
N ARG A 108 21.14 -13.30 -43.32
CA ARG A 108 20.88 -14.08 -44.56
C ARG A 108 20.23 -13.09 -45.52
N GLY A 109 20.65 -12.85 -46.75
CA GLY A 109 21.54 -13.56 -47.64
C GLY A 109 21.14 -13.11 -49.06
N ASN A 110 22.09 -12.51 -49.75
CA ASN A 110 22.22 -12.40 -51.20
C ASN A 110 21.19 -13.16 -52.07
N PHE A 111 20.32 -12.42 -52.79
CA PHE A 111 19.73 -12.87 -54.05
C PHE A 111 19.87 -11.76 -55.09
N GLY A 112 20.68 -12.03 -56.10
CA GLY A 112 20.96 -11.12 -57.20
C GLY A 112 19.90 -11.16 -58.30
N ASN A 113 20.10 -10.21 -59.22
CA ASN A 113 19.76 -10.26 -60.64
C ASN A 113 18.28 -10.07 -61.01
N GLN A 114 17.97 -8.90 -61.61
CA GLN A 114 17.53 -8.83 -63.01
C GLN A 114 17.31 -7.38 -63.48
N GLY A 115 18.09 -6.98 -64.48
CA GLY A 115 17.59 -6.31 -65.69
C GLY A 115 17.22 -4.83 -65.64
N ARG A 116 18.04 -3.99 -66.26
CA ARG A 116 17.59 -3.24 -67.45
C ARG A 116 18.77 -2.69 -68.24
N SER A 117 18.80 -3.13 -69.49
CA SER A 117 19.64 -2.66 -70.56
C SER A 117 18.80 -1.76 -71.48
N GLN A 118 19.52 -0.85 -72.16
CA GLN A 118 19.18 -0.15 -73.40
C GLN A 118 18.38 1.15 -73.33
N GLY A 119 18.92 2.15 -74.03
CA GLY A 119 18.29 3.40 -74.44
C GLY A 119 19.29 4.52 -74.53
#